data_AF-A0A7J8HMQ6-F1
#
_entry.id   AF-A0A7J8HMQ6-F1
#
_cell.length_a   1.000
_cell.length_b   1.000
_cell.length_c   1.000
_cell.angle_alpha   90.00
_cell.angle_beta   90.00
_cell.angle_gamma   90.00
#
_symmetry.space_group_name_H-M   'P 1'
#
loop_
_entity.id
_entity.type
_entity.pdbx_description
1 polymer ?
#
loop_
_entity_poly.entity_id
_entity_poly.type
_entity_poly.pdbx_seq_one_letter_code
_entity_poly.pdbx_strand_id
1 'polypeptide(L)' 'MGPFGRVMARLAGRGHSVLALAFFLVQLSAATEIPPSVQQVPTITKQSKVQVAFPFDEYFQIECEAKGNPEPT' A
#
# COMPACT_ATOMS: atom_id res chain seq x y z
N MET A 1 38.70 11.44 36.58
CA MET A 1 38.12 10.61 35.49
C MET A 1 39.19 10.33 34.44
N GLY A 2 39.82 9.15 34.48
CA GLY A 2 40.97 8.81 33.63
C GLY A 2 40.62 8.60 32.14
N PRO A 3 41.63 8.52 31.25
CA PRO A 3 41.46 8.43 29.80
C PRO A 3 40.61 7.22 29.36
N PHE A 4 40.66 6.11 30.12
CA PHE A 4 39.87 4.91 29.89
C PHE A 4 38.35 5.11 30.09
N GLY A 5 37.94 5.97 31.04
CA GLY A 5 36.52 6.27 31.26
C GLY A 5 35.88 7.05 30.12
N ARG A 6 36.69 7.85 29.40
CA ARG A 6 36.25 8.58 28.20
C ARG A 6 36.09 7.66 26.98
N VAL A 7 36.93 6.63 26.85
CA VAL A 7 36.84 5.65 25.75
C VAL A 7 35.61 4.75 25.93
N MET A 8 35.35 4.25 27.15
CA MET A 8 34.18 3.41 27.43
C MET A 8 32.84 4.18 27.28
N ALA A 9 32.78 5.46 27.68
CA ALA A 9 31.60 6.29 27.44
C ALA A 9 31.36 6.59 25.94
N ARG A 10 32.44 6.75 25.15
CA ARG A 10 32.34 6.89 23.69
C ARG A 10 31.98 5.58 22.99
N LEU A 11 32.43 4.44 23.49
CA LEU A 11 32.09 3.11 22.97
C LEU A 11 30.63 2.75 23.26
N ALA A 12 30.16 3.04 24.48
CA ALA A 12 28.75 2.91 24.86
C ALA A 12 27.87 3.83 24.00
N GLY A 13 28.20 5.12 23.89
CA GLY A 13 27.44 6.06 23.04
C GLY A 13 27.42 5.70 21.55
N ARG A 14 28.53 5.16 21.00
CA ARG A 14 28.60 4.67 19.60
C ARG A 14 27.80 3.39 19.39
N GLY A 15 27.86 2.42 20.30
CA GLY A 15 27.08 1.18 20.21
C GLY A 15 25.57 1.43 20.29
N HIS A 16 25.15 2.31 21.20
CA HIS A 16 23.75 2.73 21.30
C HIS A 16 23.28 3.51 20.06
N SER A 17 24.12 4.36 19.49
CA SER A 17 23.81 5.10 18.26
C SER A 17 23.70 4.17 17.04
N VAL A 18 24.57 3.17 16.90
CA VAL A 18 24.50 2.17 15.81
C VAL A 18 23.27 1.28 15.98
N LEU A 19 22.95 0.85 17.20
CA LEU A 19 21.76 0.05 17.47
C LEU A 19 20.47 0.83 17.19
N ALA A 20 20.42 2.11 17.58
CA ALA A 20 19.29 2.99 17.30
C ALA A 20 19.13 3.24 15.79
N LEU A 21 20.24 3.45 15.06
CA LEU A 21 20.22 3.60 13.61
C LEU A 21 19.76 2.31 12.92
N ALA A 22 20.25 1.15 13.34
CA ALA A 22 19.82 -0.14 12.80
C ALA A 22 18.32 -0.37 13.05
N PHE A 23 17.83 -0.10 14.26
CA PHE A 23 16.42 -0.18 14.59
C PHE A 23 15.58 0.79 13.73
N PHE A 24 16.04 2.02 13.56
CA PHE A 24 15.37 3.00 12.69
C PHE A 24 15.29 2.54 11.24
N LEU A 25 16.38 1.97 10.70
CA LEU A 25 16.40 1.42 9.34
C LEU A 25 15.47 0.21 9.18
N VAL A 26 15.37 -0.65 10.20
CA VAL A 26 14.41 -1.78 10.21
C VAL A 26 12.97 -1.26 10.22
N GLN A 27 12.66 -0.28 11.07
CA GLN A 27 11.33 0.34 11.11
C GLN A 27 10.99 1.04 9.78
N LEU A 28 11.97 1.66 9.13
CA LEU A 28 11.77 2.29 7.82
C LEU A 28 11.48 1.25 6.73
N SER A 29 12.15 0.09 6.75
CA SER A 29 11.87 -1.00 5.81
C SER A 29 10.51 -1.66 6.03
N ALA A 30 10.05 -1.74 7.29
CA ALA A 30 8.70 -2.23 7.59
C ALA A 30 7.60 -1.23 7.16
N ALA A 31 7.90 0.06 7.10
CA ALA A 31 6.94 1.09 6.69
C ALA A 31 6.71 1.16 5.16
N THR A 32 7.57 0.53 4.36
CA THR A 32 7.39 0.44 2.89
C THR A 32 6.55 -0.75 2.46
N GLU A 33 6.14 -1.61 3.39
CA GLU A 33 5.16 -2.68 3.14
C GLU A 33 3.78 -2.06 2.95
N ILE A 34 3.47 -1.72 1.70
CA ILE A 34 2.11 -1.36 1.29
C ILE A 34 1.23 -2.60 1.55
N PRO A 35 0.15 -2.50 2.35
CA PRO A 35 -0.69 -3.65 2.62
C PRO A 35 -1.18 -4.23 1.28
N PRO A 36 -1.01 -5.55 1.04
CA PRO A 36 -1.13 -6.17 -0.29
C PRO A 36 -2.54 -6.18 -0.89
N SER A 37 -3.49 -5.43 -0.31
CA SER A 37 -4.86 -5.32 -0.81
C SER A 37 -5.57 -4.11 -0.19
N VAL A 38 -5.15 -2.89 -0.56
CA VAL A 38 -5.94 -1.70 -0.24
C VAL A 38 -7.35 -1.90 -0.79
N GLN A 39 -8.37 -1.81 0.08
CA GLN A 39 -9.75 -1.93 -0.39
C GLN A 39 -10.05 -0.81 -1.38
N GLN A 40 -10.60 -1.21 -2.52
CA GLN A 40 -10.92 -0.31 -3.61
C GLN A 40 -12.39 -0.47 -3.96
N VAL A 41 -13.09 0.65 -4.05
CA VAL A 41 -14.45 0.68 -4.55
C VAL A 41 -14.47 0.25 -6.03
N PRO A 42 -15.53 -0.45 -6.48
CA PRO A 42 -15.69 -0.80 -7.89
C PRO A 42 -15.65 0.44 -8.78
N THR A 43 -14.79 0.41 -9.78
CA THR A 43 -14.66 1.43 -10.81
C THR A 43 -15.09 0.83 -12.13
N ILE A 44 -16.08 1.45 -12.79
CA ILE A 44 -16.60 1.01 -14.09
C ILE A 44 -15.54 1.26 -15.16
N THR A 45 -15.07 0.19 -15.81
CA THR A 45 -14.07 0.25 -16.87
C THR A 45 -14.69 0.15 -18.25
N LYS A 46 -15.85 -0.52 -18.37
CA LYS A 46 -16.59 -0.66 -19.61
C LYS A 46 -18.07 -0.57 -19.32
N GLN A 47 -18.78 0.21 -20.13
CA GLN A 47 -20.21 0.37 -20.02
C GLN A 47 -20.80 0.57 -21.42
N SER A 48 -21.93 -0.10 -21.69
CA SER A 48 -22.73 0.23 -22.87
C SER A 48 -23.22 1.68 -22.78
N LYS A 49 -22.97 2.45 -23.85
CA LYS A 49 -23.44 3.84 -23.97
C LYS A 49 -24.83 3.95 -24.59
N VAL A 50 -25.37 2.82 -25.06
CA VAL A 50 -26.66 2.78 -25.72
C VAL A 50 -27.75 2.98 -24.66
N GLN A 51 -28.54 4.03 -24.84
CA GLN A 51 -29.75 4.21 -24.05
C GLN A 51 -30.84 3.33 -24.67
N VAL A 52 -31.30 2.33 -23.92
CA VAL A 52 -32.31 1.40 -24.40
C VAL A 52 -33.68 2.06 -24.26
N ALA A 53 -34.17 2.66 -25.34
CA ALA A 53 -35.55 3.09 -25.47
C ALA A 53 -36.30 1.99 -26.25
N PHE A 54 -36.76 0.96 -25.54
CA PHE A 54 -37.39 -0.26 -26.08
C PHE A 54 -38.14 -0.07 -27.41
N PRO A 55 -37.58 -0.49 -28.55
CA PRO A 55 -38.38 -1.09 -29.63
C PRO A 55 -38.52 -2.60 -29.34
N PHE A 56 -39.74 -3.13 -29.46
CA PHE A 56 -40.07 -4.50 -29.03
C PHE A 56 -39.34 -5.62 -29.81
N ASP A 57 -38.67 -5.29 -30.92
CA ASP A 57 -38.19 -6.26 -31.90
C ASP A 57 -36.65 -6.45 -31.92
N GLU A 58 -35.90 -5.69 -31.11
CA GLU A 58 -34.43 -5.75 -31.08
C GLU A 58 -33.89 -6.29 -29.75
N TYR A 59 -32.98 -7.27 -29.84
CA TYR A 59 -32.25 -7.80 -28.69
C TYR A 59 -31.01 -6.94 -28.41
N PHE A 60 -30.97 -6.28 -27.26
CA PHE A 60 -29.83 -5.49 -26.83
C PHE A 60 -28.95 -6.27 -25.85
N GLN A 61 -27.65 -6.31 -26.12
CA GLN A 61 -26.67 -6.82 -25.16
C GLN A 61 -26.14 -5.64 -24.33
N ILE A 62 -26.35 -5.68 -23.02
CA ILE A 62 -25.80 -4.70 -22.08
C ILE A 62 -24.55 -5.27 -21.48
N GLU A 63 -23.42 -4.61 -21.72
CA GLU A 63 -22.13 -4.98 -21.18
C GLU A 63 -21.69 -4.00 -20.10
N CYS A 64 -21.21 -4.55 -18.98
CA CYS A 64 -20.61 -3.81 -17.89
C CYS A 64 -19.36 -4.57 -17.41
N GLU A 65 -18.24 -3.88 -17.31
CA GLU A 65 -17.05 -4.38 -16.64
C GLU A 65 -16.66 -3.39 -15.54
N ALA A 66 -16.33 -3.92 -14.36
CA ALA A 66 -15.84 -3.15 -13.25
C ALA A 66 -14.58 -3.78 -12.67
N LYS A 67 -13.71 -2.96 -12.10
CA LYS A 67 -12.54 -3.40 -11.33
C LYS A 67 -12.63 -2.87 -9.91
N GLY A 68 -12.28 -3.69 -8.94
CA GLY A 68 -12.29 -3.35 -7.52
C GLY A 68 -11.54 -4.39 -6.72
N ASN A 69 -11.28 -4.08 -5.46
CA ASN A 69 -10.70 -5.03 -4.52
C ASN A 69 -11.52 -5.00 -3.22
N PRO A 70 -12.31 -6.05 -2.90
CA PRO A 70 -12.40 -7.34 -3.61
C PRO A 70 -13.05 -7.24 -5.00
N GLU A 71 -12.97 -8.33 -5.78
CA GLU A 71 -13.53 -8.41 -7.13
C GLU A 71 -15.03 -8.05 -7.12
N PRO A 72 -15.51 -7.21 -8.06
CA PRO A 72 -16.93 -6.85 -8.17
C PRO A 72 -17.84 -8.04 -8.52
N THR A 73 -19.07 -8.04 -8.00
CA THR A 73 -20.11 -9.06 -8.25
C THR A 73 -21.07 -8.71 -9.37
#